data_AF-A0AAV8ZAK8-F1
#
_entry.id   AF-A0AAV8ZAK8-F1
#
_cell.length_a   1.000
_cell.length_b   1.000
_cell.length_c   1.000
_cell.angle_alpha   90.00
_cell.angle_beta   90.00
_cell.angle_gamma   90.00
#
_symmetry.space_group_name_H-M   'P 1'
#
loop_
_entity.id
_entity.type
_entity.pdbx_description
1 polymer ?
#
loop_
_entity_poly.entity_id
_entity_poly.type
_entity_poly.pdbx_seq_one_letter_code
_entity_poly.pdbx_strand_id
1 'polypeptide(L)' 'MCSTKSFIYKAKEEHGNMWEDIPLNLRGQSWIQLDGCPAHYGRNVKNWLNNNYPGRWIGRGGPVAWPPRSPDLMPLDVTT' A
#
# COMPACT_ATOMS: atom_id res chain seq x y z
N MET A 1 12.43 9.63 4.04
CA MET A 1 11.82 9.61 5.39
C MET A 1 10.40 9.04 5.31
N CYS A 2 10.06 8.11 6.20
CA CYS A 2 8.73 7.51 6.31
C CYS A 2 7.75 8.55 6.89
N SER A 3 6.92 9.17 6.05
CA SER A 3 5.90 10.15 6.45
C SER A 3 4.61 9.89 5.68
N THR A 4 3.46 10.28 6.23
CA THR A 4 2.17 10.15 5.54
C THR A 4 2.15 10.82 4.16
N LYS A 5 2.77 12.00 4.03
CA LYS A 5 2.86 12.70 2.74
C LYS A 5 3.75 11.94 1.76
N SER A 6 4.95 11.56 2.19
CA SER A 6 5.89 10.84 1.33
C SER A 6 5.33 9.48 0.88
N PHE A 7 4.54 8.80 1.72
CA PHE A 7 3.82 7.59 1.33
C PHE A 7 2.85 7.84 0.18
N ILE A 8 1.96 8.83 0.30
CA ILE A 8 0.95 9.09 -0.74
C ILE A 8 1.61 9.57 -2.04
N TYR A 9 2.65 10.40 -1.97
CA TYR A 9 3.40 10.82 -3.16
C TYR A 9 4.06 9.62 -3.84
N LYS A 10 4.81 8.82 -3.08
CA LYS A 10 5.49 7.63 -3.59
C LYS A 10 4.50 6.61 -4.16
N ALA A 11 3.39 6.36 -3.48
CA ALA A 11 2.34 5.45 -3.95
C ALA A 11 1.68 5.96 -5.25
N LYS A 12 1.56 7.27 -5.45
CA LYS A 12 1.06 7.84 -6.70
C LYS A 12 2.07 7.74 -7.85
N GLU A 13 3.34 7.99 -7.58
CA GLU A 13 4.41 7.91 -8.58
C GLU A 13 4.69 6.46 -9.00
N GLU A 14 4.88 5.56 -8.03
CA GLU A 14 5.13 4.14 -8.31
C GLU A 14 3.91 3.47 -8.96
N HIS A 15 2.69 3.83 -8.56
CA HIS A 15 1.48 3.35 -9.23
C HIS A 15 1.23 4.04 -10.59
N GLY A 16 1.83 5.20 -10.86
CA GLY A 16 1.82 5.78 -12.20
C GLY A 16 2.69 4.96 -13.13
N ASN A 17 3.94 4.75 -12.72
CA ASN A 17 5.00 4.20 -13.56
C ASN A 17 4.93 2.67 -13.69
N MET A 18 4.57 1.92 -12.64
CA MET A 18 4.60 0.44 -12.72
C MET A 18 3.40 -0.15 -13.47
N TRP A 19 2.36 0.64 -13.75
CA TRP A 19 1.12 0.15 -14.36
C TRP A 19 0.97 0.61 -15.81
N GLU A 20 1.92 1.36 -16.38
CA GLU A 20 1.84 1.85 -17.78
C GLU A 20 1.57 0.72 -18.78
N ASP A 21 2.20 -0.44 -18.57
CA ASP A 21 2.06 -1.63 -19.41
C ASP A 21 0.83 -2.50 -19.09
N ILE A 22 0.11 -2.22 -17.99
CA ILE A 22 -1.04 -3.01 -17.56
C ILE A 22 -2.33 -2.41 -18.14
N PRO A 23 -3.20 -3.22 -18.80
CA PRO A 23 -4.50 -2.78 -19.28
C PRO A 23 -5.33 -2.06 -18.20
N LEU A 24 -5.98 -0.94 -18.56
CA LEU A 24 -6.71 -0.07 -17.62
C LEU A 24 -7.76 -0.83 -16.80
N ASN A 25 -8.41 -1.84 -17.39
CA ASN A 25 -9.40 -2.68 -16.71
C ASN A 25 -8.82 -3.54 -15.58
N LEU A 26 -7.52 -3.83 -15.62
CA LEU A 26 -6.81 -4.58 -14.57
C LEU A 26 -6.23 -3.66 -13.49
N ARG A 27 -5.91 -2.41 -13.82
CA ARG A 27 -5.39 -1.43 -12.85
C ARG A 27 -6.35 -1.17 -11.69
N GLY A 28 -7.65 -1.16 -11.95
CA GLY A 28 -8.67 -0.99 -10.91
C GLY A 28 -8.83 -2.19 -9.97
N GLN A 29 -8.29 -3.35 -10.32
CA GLN A 29 -8.38 -4.60 -9.56
C GLN A 29 -7.13 -4.86 -8.71
N SER A 30 -6.18 -3.94 -8.71
CA SER A 30 -4.93 -4.07 -7.97
C SER A 30 -5.15 -4.07 -6.45
N TRP A 31 -4.21 -4.70 -5.75
CA TRP A 31 -4.12 -4.75 -4.30
C TRP A 31 -2.85 -4.06 -3.84
N ILE A 32 -2.91 -3.42 -2.67
CA ILE A 32 -1.75 -2.80 -2.04
C ILE A 32 -1.54 -3.31 -0.60
N GLN A 33 -0.30 -3.61 -0.24
CA GLN A 33 0.10 -4.03 1.09
C GLN A 33 1.04 -2.99 1.72
N LEU A 34 0.78 -2.64 2.97
CA LEU A 34 1.60 -1.68 3.72
C LEU A 34 2.76 -2.39 4.46
N ASP A 35 3.91 -1.75 4.52
CA ASP A 35 5.17 -2.19 5.17
C ASP A 35 5.14 -2.17 6.72
N GLY A 36 4.01 -1.80 7.33
CA GLY A 36 3.89 -1.69 8.78
C GLY A 36 4.56 -0.46 9.41
N CYS A 37 5.13 0.47 8.63
CA CYS A 37 5.72 1.69 9.18
C CYS A 37 4.63 2.51 9.92
N PRO A 38 4.87 2.95 11.18
CA PRO A 38 3.86 3.70 11.96
C PRO A 38 3.34 4.96 11.26
N ALA A 39 4.16 5.63 10.44
CA ALA A 39 3.76 6.83 9.70
C ALA A 39 2.72 6.56 8.60
N HIS A 40 2.53 5.30 8.21
CA HIS A 40 1.54 4.86 7.22
C HIS A 40 0.18 4.53 7.85
N TYR A 41 0.06 4.57 9.19
CA TYR A 41 -1.20 4.35 9.91
C TYR A 41 -2.08 5.63 10.05
N GLY A 42 -1.66 6.74 9.46
CA GLY A 42 -2.37 8.02 9.54
C GLY A 42 -3.76 8.00 8.89
N ARG A 43 -4.71 8.80 9.41
CA ARG A 43 -6.08 8.92 8.86
C ARG A 43 -6.07 9.27 7.37
N ASN A 44 -5.17 10.16 6.95
CA ASN A 44 -5.06 10.58 5.55
C ASN A 44 -4.65 9.43 4.63
N VAL A 45 -3.75 8.54 5.08
CA VAL A 45 -3.36 7.34 4.32
C VAL A 45 -4.57 6.42 4.16
N LYS A 46 -5.30 6.14 5.24
CA LYS A 46 -6.50 5.29 5.19
C LYS A 46 -7.59 5.83 4.26
N ASN A 47 -7.85 7.13 4.32
CA ASN A 47 -8.82 7.78 3.42
C ASN A 47 -8.39 7.64 1.95
N TRP A 48 -7.10 7.85 1.67
CA TRP A 48 -6.57 7.67 0.33
C TRP A 48 -6.68 6.21 -0.14
N LEU A 49 -6.35 5.24 0.71
CA LEU A 49 -6.47 3.82 0.41
C LEU A 49 -7.92 3.39 0.18
N ASN A 50 -8.87 3.86 0.98
CA ASN A 50 -10.28 3.55 0.79
C ASN A 50 -10.84 4.10 -0.53
N ASN A 51 -10.33 5.25 -0.99
CA ASN A 51 -10.78 5.85 -2.25
C ASN A 51 -10.16 5.18 -3.48
N ASN A 52 -8.89 4.76 -3.40
CA ASN A 52 -8.15 4.23 -4.56
C ASN A 52 -8.15 2.70 -4.62
N TYR A 53 -8.23 2.03 -3.46
CA TYR A 53 -8.24 0.56 -3.30
C TYR A 53 -9.41 0.11 -2.41
N PRO A 54 -10.67 0.43 -2.75
CA PRO A 54 -11.81 0.10 -1.90
C PRO A 54 -11.88 -1.41 -1.64
N GLY A 55 -11.69 -1.80 -0.37
CA GLY A 55 -11.67 -3.19 0.06
C GLY A 55 -10.44 -4.01 -0.36
N ARG A 56 -9.47 -3.40 -1.04
CA ARG A 56 -8.31 -4.07 -1.68
C ARG A 56 -6.97 -3.60 -1.13
N TRP A 57 -6.90 -3.35 0.17
CA TRP A 57 -5.64 -3.01 0.81
C TRP A 57 -5.44 -3.74 2.13
N ILE A 58 -4.18 -4.11 2.38
CA ILE A 58 -3.74 -4.92 3.50
C ILE A 58 -2.87 -4.05 4.41
N GLY A 59 -3.23 -3.96 5.68
CA GLY A 59 -2.46 -3.16 6.63
C GLY A 59 -3.18 -2.95 7.96
N ARG A 60 -2.52 -2.23 8.86
CA ARG A 60 -3.06 -1.96 10.19
C ARG A 60 -4.33 -1.10 10.09
N GLY A 61 -5.44 -1.63 10.61
CA GLY A 61 -6.75 -0.94 10.61
C GLY A 61 -7.39 -0.82 9.23
N GLY A 62 -7.00 -1.66 8.27
CA GLY A 62 -7.62 -1.79 6.97
C GLY A 62 -8.63 -2.93 6.86
N PRO A 63 -9.24 -3.12 5.67
CA PRO A 63 -10.19 -4.20 5.38
C PRO A 63 -9.61 -5.58 5.63
N VAL A 64 -8.32 -5.76 5.31
CA VAL A 64 -7.56 -6.96 5.61
C VAL A 64 -6.47 -6.59 6.60
N ALA A 65 -6.61 -7.09 7.84
CA ALA A 65 -5.65 -6.85 8.89
C ALA A 65 -4.35 -7.63 8.62
N TRP A 66 -3.22 -6.95 8.74
CA TRP A 66 -1.91 -7.60 8.70
C TRP A 66 -1.43 -7.94 10.12
N PRO A 67 -0.96 -9.17 10.38
CA PRO A 67 -0.42 -9.54 11.68
C PRO A 67 0.85 -8.72 12.01
N PRO A 68 1.04 -8.31 13.27
CA PRO A 68 2.23 -7.60 13.69
C PRO A 68 3.46 -8.52 13.65
N ARG A 69 4.58 -8.04 13.08
CA ARG A 69 5.88 -8.73 13.01
C ARG A 69 5.89 -10.01 12.17
N SER A 70 5.34 -9.94 10.97
CA SER A 70 5.47 -10.99 9.94
C SER A 70 6.35 -10.53 8.76
N PRO A 71 7.68 -10.44 8.95
CA PRO A 71 8.62 -10.17 7.85
C PRO A 71 8.64 -11.30 6.81
N ASP A 72 8.31 -12.52 7.23
CA ASP A 72 8.14 -13.72 6.39
C ASP A 72 7.05 -13.56 5.31
N LEU A 73 6.12 -12.65 5.53
CA LEU A 73 5.01 -12.36 4.62
C LEU A 73 5.23 -11.09 3.79
N MET A 74 6.42 -10.48 3.88
CA MET A 74 6.81 -9.36 3.02
C MET A 74 7.72 -9.90 1.90
N PRO A 75 7.21 -10.14 0.67
CA PRO A 75 8.01 -10.70 -0.42
C PRO A 75 9.18 -9.79 -0.85
N LEU A 76 9.18 -8.53 -0.40
CA LEU A 76 10.24 -7.55 -0.65
C LEU A 76 11.33 -7.52 0.45
N ASP A 77 11.10 -8.15 1.60
CA ASP A 77 12.04 -8.16 2.74
C ASP A 77 12.83 -9.48 2.80
N VAL A 78 13.43 -9.87 1.68
CA VAL A 78 14.47 -10.91 1.64
C VAL A 78 15.81 -10.23 1.97
N THR A 79 16.07 -10.00 3.25
CA THR A 79 17.39 -9.57 3.70
C THR A 79 18.37 -10.75 3.61
N THR A 80 19.17 -10.81 2.55
CA THR A 80 20.53 -11.36 2.59
C THR A 80 21.50 -10.23 2.87
#